data_AF-A0AAW3EFF2-F1
#
_entry.id   AF-A0AAW3EFF2-F1
#
_cell.length_a   1.000
_cell.length_b   1.000
_cell.length_c   1.000
_cell.angle_alpha   90.00
_cell.angle_beta   90.00
_cell.angle_gamma   90.00
#
_symmetry.space_group_name_H-M   'P 1'
#
loop_
_entity.id
_entity.type
_entity.pdbx_description
1 polymer ?
#
loop_
_entity_poly.entity_id
_entity_poly.type
_entity_poly.pdbx_seq_one_letter_code
_entity_poly.pdbx_strand_id
1 'polypeptide(L)'
;MFNFQHLLGGSKAKGSNGNDVIQSDDEKEPIKVARPSQHSREHNVAISDEAKENPILAIRLLKETDLSSKKIKAKLVSAPQALSVFTQKFMEENDPTWEFQDDEEKARTALTYSVQNGDKNGFSAARNSATKALKKMEEPLTDDELQALAARSTQMINDSDPNSIDNLNARRKADEEYKETLAQAAARRNQQFRATGAVLPGDSRLVSGKAANPVNEAAKIKSRLDAGLPIIDMPPR
;
A
#
# COMPACT_ATOMS: atom_id res chain seq x y z
N MET A 1 21.63 -2.73 -52.23
CA MET A 1 22.00 -1.55 -51.40
C MET A 1 20.81 -0.61 -51.43
N PHE A 2 20.06 -0.51 -50.34
CA PHE A 2 18.89 0.37 -50.25
C PHE A 2 19.14 1.41 -49.14
N ASN A 3 19.07 2.68 -49.52
CA ASN A 3 19.31 3.86 -48.69
C ASN A 3 18.10 4.15 -47.78
N PHE A 4 18.35 4.33 -46.49
CA PHE A 4 17.35 4.77 -45.50
C PHE A 4 17.65 6.21 -45.03
N GLN A 5 17.66 7.15 -45.96
CA GLN A 5 18.06 8.54 -45.69
C GLN A 5 16.87 9.48 -45.46
N HIS A 6 15.84 9.02 -44.74
CA HIS A 6 14.61 9.80 -44.51
C HIS A 6 14.14 9.84 -43.05
N LEU A 7 14.91 9.33 -42.08
CA LEU A 7 14.46 9.30 -40.67
C LEU A 7 15.26 10.18 -39.69
N LEU A 8 15.99 11.18 -40.19
CA LEU A 8 16.57 12.22 -39.34
C LEU A 8 16.21 13.61 -39.90
N GLY A 9 14.92 13.95 -39.80
CA GLY A 9 14.43 15.32 -39.89
C GLY A 9 14.18 15.86 -38.48
N GLY A 10 15.08 16.72 -38.00
CA GLY A 10 15.02 17.30 -36.66
C GLY A 10 13.80 18.18 -36.43
N SER A 11 13.25 18.10 -35.22
CA SER A 11 12.43 19.15 -34.63
C SER A 11 12.93 19.40 -33.21
N LYS A 12 13.53 20.58 -33.02
CA LYS A 12 13.89 21.15 -31.72
C LYS A 12 12.60 21.50 -30.95
N ALA A 13 12.41 20.93 -29.76
CA ALA A 13 11.63 21.56 -28.70
C ALA A 13 12.04 21.04 -27.31
N LYS A 14 12.85 21.85 -26.64
CA LYS A 14 12.68 22.33 -25.26
C LYS A 14 12.55 21.28 -24.13
N GLY A 15 13.71 20.98 -23.55
CA GLY A 15 14.02 20.84 -22.12
C GLY A 15 12.93 20.35 -21.15
N SER A 16 13.15 19.15 -20.62
CA SER A 16 12.84 18.83 -19.23
C SER A 16 13.88 17.83 -18.73
N ASN A 17 14.63 18.22 -17.69
CA ASN A 17 15.52 17.33 -16.95
C ASN A 17 14.64 16.32 -16.19
N GLY A 18 14.62 15.07 -16.65
CA GLY A 18 14.14 13.94 -15.88
C GLY A 18 15.34 13.15 -15.38
N ASN A 19 15.67 13.30 -14.10
CA ASN A 19 16.52 12.35 -13.38
C ASN A 19 15.77 11.02 -13.32
N ASP A 20 16.08 10.08 -14.21
CA ASP A 20 15.73 8.67 -14.03
C ASP A 20 16.66 8.10 -12.96
N VAL A 21 16.29 8.33 -11.70
CA VAL A 21 16.73 7.48 -10.60
C VAL A 21 15.87 6.24 -10.68
N ILE A 22 16.46 5.16 -11.18
CA ILE A 22 15.97 3.80 -11.01
C ILE A 22 15.92 3.56 -9.49
N GLN A 23 14.74 3.74 -8.90
CA GLN A 23 14.50 3.35 -7.52
C GLN A 23 14.41 1.82 -7.50
N SER A 24 15.46 1.20 -7.00
CA SER A 24 15.45 -0.19 -6.57
C SER A 24 14.42 -0.36 -5.45
N ASP A 25 13.42 -1.21 -5.71
CA ASP A 25 12.39 -1.70 -4.77
C ASP A 25 12.99 -2.55 -3.64
N ASP A 26 13.83 -1.97 -2.79
CA ASP A 26 14.45 -2.72 -1.68
C ASP A 26 14.59 -1.88 -0.41
N GLU A 27 13.58 -1.10 -0.06
CA GLU A 27 13.34 -0.69 1.33
C GLU A 27 11.85 -0.75 1.61
N LYS A 28 11.36 -1.93 2.04
CA LYS A 28 10.04 -2.04 2.67
C LYS A 28 10.08 -1.25 3.96
N GLU A 29 9.78 0.05 3.87
CA GLU A 29 9.49 0.85 5.05
C GLU A 29 8.50 0.08 5.95
N PRO A 30 8.68 0.14 7.28
CA PRO A 30 7.75 -0.50 8.19
C PRO A 30 6.33 -0.02 7.86
N ILE A 31 5.37 -0.94 7.94
CA ILE A 31 3.97 -0.71 7.60
C ILE A 31 3.40 0.38 8.52
N LYS A 32 3.46 1.65 8.09
CA LYS A 32 2.92 2.80 8.82
C LYS A 32 1.42 2.89 8.53
N VAL A 33 0.64 2.09 9.25
CA VAL A 33 -0.83 2.20 9.20
C VAL A 33 -1.31 3.41 10.00
N ALA A 34 -0.58 3.76 11.07
CA ALA A 34 -0.91 4.90 11.92
C ALA A 34 -0.74 6.24 11.19
N ARG A 35 -1.82 7.02 11.09
CA ARG A 35 -1.84 8.37 10.54
C ARG A 35 -1.48 9.37 11.65
N PRO A 36 -0.32 10.06 11.55
CA PRO A 36 0.16 10.87 12.67
C PRO A 36 -0.75 12.01 13.12
N SER A 37 -1.68 12.46 12.26
CA SER A 37 -2.61 13.53 12.62
C SER A 37 -3.81 13.06 13.44
N GLN A 38 -4.10 11.76 13.48
CA GLN A 38 -5.27 11.20 14.18
C GLN A 38 -4.96 10.77 15.61
N HIS A 39 -3.67 10.64 15.96
CA HIS A 39 -3.23 10.15 17.25
C HIS A 39 -2.61 11.22 18.15
N SER A 40 -2.59 10.96 19.47
CA SER A 40 -1.91 11.85 20.42
C SER A 40 -0.43 12.01 20.13
N ARG A 41 0.14 13.04 20.72
CA ARG A 41 1.57 13.32 20.69
C ARG A 41 2.37 12.13 21.24
N GLU A 42 1.89 11.53 22.31
CA GLU A 42 2.48 10.41 23.03
C GLU A 42 2.50 9.16 22.15
N HIS A 43 1.37 8.78 21.54
CA HIS A 43 1.30 7.66 20.61
C HIS A 43 2.27 7.85 19.45
N ASN A 44 2.26 9.04 18.83
CA ASN A 44 3.12 9.36 17.69
C ASN A 44 4.62 9.18 17.97
N VAL A 45 5.05 9.50 19.20
CA VAL A 45 6.43 9.28 19.63
C VAL A 45 6.64 7.81 19.98
N ALA A 46 5.71 7.16 20.68
CA ALA A 46 5.83 5.77 21.11
C ALA A 46 6.05 4.78 19.96
N ILE A 47 5.34 4.94 18.84
CA ILE A 47 5.45 4.04 17.68
C ILE A 47 6.70 4.28 16.83
N SER A 48 7.42 5.38 17.08
CA SER A 48 8.55 5.82 16.26
C SER A 48 9.82 5.02 16.55
N ASP A 49 10.62 4.75 15.52
CA ASP A 49 11.83 3.95 15.66
C ASP A 49 12.88 4.70 16.49
N GLU A 50 12.92 6.03 16.40
CA GLU A 50 13.79 6.88 17.20
C GLU A 50 13.51 6.73 18.71
N ALA A 51 12.25 6.58 19.10
CA ALA A 51 11.87 6.35 20.49
C ALA A 51 12.19 4.93 20.96
N LYS A 52 12.20 3.93 20.07
CA LYS A 52 12.63 2.56 20.40
C LYS A 52 14.15 2.49 20.61
N GLU A 53 14.91 3.31 19.88
CA GLU A 53 16.35 3.41 20.07
C GLU A 53 16.73 4.14 21.37
N ASN A 54 16.01 5.21 21.71
CA ASN A 54 16.28 5.99 22.92
C ASN A 54 15.03 6.15 23.83
N PRO A 55 14.55 5.06 24.44
CA PRO A 55 13.25 5.07 25.13
C PRO A 55 13.26 5.87 26.43
N ILE A 56 14.40 5.93 27.12
CA ILE A 56 14.55 6.72 28.35
C ILE A 56 14.43 8.21 28.02
N LEU A 57 15.12 8.68 26.98
CA LEU A 57 15.03 10.07 26.55
C LEU A 57 13.63 10.41 26.03
N ALA A 58 13.01 9.49 25.28
CA ALA A 58 11.66 9.68 24.76
C ALA A 58 10.64 9.92 25.89
N ILE A 59 10.65 9.06 26.91
CA ILE A 59 9.80 9.22 28.09
C ILE A 59 10.10 10.54 28.82
N ARG A 60 11.37 10.89 28.96
CA ARG A 60 11.79 12.13 29.60
C ARG A 60 11.24 13.35 28.86
N LEU A 61 11.45 13.42 27.54
CA LEU A 61 10.97 14.51 26.70
C LEU A 61 9.44 14.60 26.68
N LEU A 62 8.74 13.47 26.68
CA LEU A 62 7.28 13.45 26.76
C LEU A 62 6.75 13.99 28.09
N LYS A 63 7.45 13.75 29.20
CA LYS A 63 7.03 14.22 30.54
C LYS A 63 7.44 15.65 30.85
N GLU A 64 8.64 16.04 30.45
CA GLU A 64 9.27 17.29 30.88
C GLU A 64 9.07 18.44 29.89
N THR A 65 8.60 18.15 28.67
CA THR A 65 8.47 19.16 27.63
C THR A 65 7.13 19.08 26.89
N ASP A 66 6.63 20.24 26.48
CA ASP A 66 5.46 20.37 25.59
C ASP A 66 5.85 20.39 24.10
N LEU A 67 7.03 19.84 23.76
CA LEU A 67 7.50 19.79 22.38
C LEU A 67 6.58 18.90 21.53
N SER A 68 6.32 19.31 20.29
CA SER A 68 5.57 18.48 19.34
C SER A 68 6.31 17.18 19.04
N SER A 69 5.55 16.14 18.67
CA SER A 69 6.10 14.81 18.36
C SER A 69 7.24 14.86 17.34
N LYS A 70 7.12 15.70 16.30
CA LYS A 70 8.18 15.93 15.30
C LYS A 70 9.48 16.47 15.92
N LYS A 71 9.38 17.44 16.84
CA LYS A 71 10.55 18.02 17.52
C LYS A 71 11.18 17.02 18.47
N ILE A 72 10.37 16.22 19.15
CA ILE A 72 10.85 15.14 20.02
C ILE A 72 11.65 14.13 19.20
N LYS A 73 11.10 13.62 18.08
CA LYS A 73 11.80 12.69 17.19
C LYS A 73 13.13 13.24 16.70
N ALA A 74 13.17 14.51 16.25
CA ALA A 74 14.41 15.15 15.81
C ALA A 74 15.49 15.20 16.92
N LYS A 75 15.07 15.44 18.18
CA LYS A 75 15.99 15.38 19.33
C LYS A 75 16.46 13.95 19.62
N LEU A 76 15.59 12.95 19.46
CA LEU A 76 15.96 11.55 19.68
C LEU A 76 17.00 11.06 18.67
N VAL A 77 16.94 11.51 17.42
CA VAL A 77 17.95 11.17 16.39
C VAL A 77 19.33 11.76 16.71
N SER A 78 19.35 12.99 17.22
CA SER A 78 20.60 13.73 17.43
C SER A 78 21.23 13.48 18.81
N ALA A 79 20.48 12.94 19.77
CA ALA A 79 20.94 12.78 21.13
C ALA A 79 21.54 11.39 21.37
N PRO A 80 22.61 11.30 22.18
CA PRO A 80 23.15 10.02 22.62
C PRO A 80 22.12 9.25 23.46
N GLN A 81 22.32 7.94 23.55
CA GLN A 81 21.50 7.04 24.35
C GLN A 81 21.42 7.54 25.80
N ALA A 82 20.22 7.93 26.24
CA ALA A 82 20.06 8.45 27.58
C ALA A 82 20.11 7.32 28.61
N LEU A 83 20.81 7.59 29.71
CA LEU A 83 20.90 6.69 30.85
C LEU A 83 19.85 7.04 31.91
N SER A 84 19.49 6.03 32.70
CA SER A 84 18.70 6.22 33.90
C SER A 84 19.55 6.87 35.00
N VAL A 85 18.91 7.60 35.93
CA VAL A 85 19.61 8.20 37.07
C VAL A 85 20.29 7.12 37.93
N PHE A 86 19.65 5.95 38.08
CA PHE A 86 20.25 4.82 38.78
C PHE A 86 21.53 4.35 38.10
N THR A 87 21.48 4.14 36.79
CA THR A 87 22.65 3.68 36.00
C THR A 87 23.78 4.69 36.03
N GLN A 88 23.48 5.99 35.92
CA GLN A 88 24.49 7.05 36.03
C GLN A 88 25.20 7.00 37.39
N LYS A 89 24.44 7.03 38.49
CA LYS A 89 25.02 6.97 39.84
C LYS A 89 25.81 5.70 40.10
N PHE A 90 25.31 4.55 39.64
CA PHE A 90 26.02 3.30 39.79
C PHE A 90 27.38 3.35 39.09
N MET A 91 27.42 3.86 37.86
CA MET A 91 28.67 3.95 37.09
C MET A 91 29.62 5.01 37.67
N GLU A 92 29.11 6.15 38.14
CA GLU A 92 29.88 7.18 38.86
C GLU A 92 30.62 6.59 40.08
N GLU A 93 29.96 5.70 40.82
CA GLU A 93 30.53 5.09 42.03
C GLU A 93 31.50 3.94 41.75
N ASN A 94 31.38 3.27 40.59
CA ASN A 94 32.05 2.00 40.32
C ASN A 94 33.06 2.03 39.16
N ASP A 95 33.02 3.06 38.30
CA ASP A 95 33.97 3.26 37.21
C ASP A 95 34.74 4.57 37.40
N PRO A 96 36.04 4.52 37.77
CA PRO A 96 36.85 5.72 37.98
C PRO A 96 37.11 6.53 36.70
N THR A 97 36.86 5.95 35.53
CA THR A 97 37.00 6.66 34.25
C THR A 97 35.72 7.38 33.82
N TRP A 98 34.62 7.17 34.54
CA TRP A 98 33.28 7.61 34.14
C TRP A 98 33.18 9.12 33.89
N GLU A 99 33.75 9.96 34.76
CA GLU A 99 33.67 11.41 34.63
C GLU A 99 34.38 11.96 33.38
N PHE A 100 35.35 11.23 32.85
CA PHE A 100 36.14 11.62 31.69
C PHE A 100 35.53 11.18 30.35
N GLN A 101 34.51 10.33 30.39
CA GLN A 101 33.82 9.83 29.20
C GLN A 101 32.75 10.84 28.72
N ASP A 102 32.56 10.91 27.40
CA ASP A 102 31.42 11.62 26.82
C ASP A 102 30.11 10.81 26.98
N ASP A 103 28.97 11.40 26.60
CA ASP A 103 27.66 10.78 26.80
C ASP A 103 27.47 9.48 25.97
N GLU A 104 28.10 9.37 24.79
CA GLU A 104 28.03 8.15 23.97
C GLU A 104 28.91 7.04 24.54
N GLU A 105 30.12 7.38 24.99
CA GLU A 105 31.03 6.48 25.68
C GLU A 105 30.42 5.98 26.98
N LYS A 106 29.85 6.87 27.79
CA LYS A 106 29.10 6.50 29.01
C LYS A 106 28.00 5.49 28.72
N ALA A 107 27.23 5.70 27.65
CA ALA A 107 26.19 4.77 27.28
C ALA A 107 26.75 3.39 26.86
N ARG A 108 27.83 3.37 26.07
CA ARG A 108 28.50 2.12 25.66
C ARG A 108 29.14 1.39 26.83
N THR A 109 29.81 2.09 27.74
CA THR A 109 30.44 1.54 28.94
C THR A 109 29.38 0.96 29.88
N ALA A 110 28.29 1.70 30.11
CA ALA A 110 27.18 1.20 30.92
C ALA A 110 26.52 -0.05 30.30
N LEU A 111 26.29 -0.07 28.99
CA LEU A 111 25.78 -1.25 28.29
C LEU A 111 26.74 -2.44 28.43
N THR A 112 28.03 -2.21 28.21
CA THR A 112 29.06 -3.26 28.30
C THR A 112 29.11 -3.86 29.70
N TYR A 113 29.09 -3.00 30.74
CA TYR A 113 29.04 -3.44 32.13
C TYR A 113 27.77 -4.25 32.42
N SER A 114 26.60 -3.80 31.93
CA SER A 114 25.32 -4.49 32.08
C SER A 114 25.38 -5.91 31.52
N VAL A 115 25.86 -6.06 30.28
CA VAL A 115 25.97 -7.36 29.62
C VAL A 115 26.91 -8.30 30.36
N GLN A 116 28.05 -7.79 30.85
CA GLN A 116 29.06 -8.62 31.54
C GLN A 116 28.66 -8.98 32.98
N ASN A 117 27.87 -8.15 33.65
CA ASN A 117 27.61 -8.27 35.08
C ASN A 117 26.15 -8.58 35.41
N GLY A 118 25.35 -9.04 34.45
CA GLY A 118 23.94 -9.41 34.68
C GLY A 118 23.07 -8.21 35.04
N ASP A 119 23.31 -7.06 34.39
CA ASP A 119 22.57 -5.82 34.55
C ASP A 119 22.56 -5.22 35.97
N LYS A 120 23.64 -5.43 36.74
CA LYS A 120 23.78 -4.82 38.09
C LYS A 120 23.65 -3.30 38.10
N ASN A 121 24.07 -2.62 37.02
CA ASN A 121 23.91 -1.18 36.85
C ASN A 121 22.51 -0.76 36.33
N GLY A 122 21.61 -1.73 36.11
CA GLY A 122 20.22 -1.51 35.74
C GLY A 122 19.99 -0.86 34.37
N PHE A 123 21.00 -0.85 33.49
CA PHE A 123 20.90 -0.27 32.15
C PHE A 123 19.76 -0.92 31.34
N SER A 124 19.75 -2.24 31.26
CA SER A 124 18.80 -3.00 30.44
C SER A 124 17.42 -2.97 31.08
N ALA A 125 17.32 -3.11 32.40
CA ALA A 125 16.09 -3.01 33.16
C ALA A 125 15.42 -1.64 32.98
N ALA A 126 16.18 -0.54 33.05
CA ALA A 126 15.66 0.79 32.83
C ALA A 126 15.18 0.99 31.39
N ARG A 127 15.97 0.57 30.38
CA ARG A 127 15.58 0.63 28.97
C ARG A 127 14.29 -0.15 28.69
N ASN A 128 14.19 -1.36 29.24
CA ASN A 128 13.02 -2.22 29.11
C ASN A 128 11.79 -1.61 29.78
N SER A 129 11.95 -1.03 30.97
CA SER A 129 10.89 -0.34 31.68
C SER A 129 10.37 0.87 30.89
N ALA A 130 11.28 1.69 30.35
CA ALA A 130 10.92 2.83 29.51
C ALA A 130 10.21 2.38 28.22
N THR A 131 10.68 1.31 27.59
CA THR A 131 10.03 0.72 26.41
C THR A 131 8.61 0.24 26.73
N LYS A 132 8.42 -0.43 27.87
CA LYS A 132 7.08 -0.84 28.34
C LYS A 132 6.18 0.36 28.63
N ALA A 133 6.73 1.47 29.14
CA ALA A 133 5.98 2.69 29.36
C ALA A 133 5.54 3.34 28.04
N LEU A 134 6.41 3.38 27.03
CA LEU A 134 6.05 3.86 25.68
C LEU A 134 4.95 3.00 25.07
N LYS A 135 5.04 1.68 25.17
CA LYS A 135 3.99 0.76 24.68
C LYS A 135 2.62 1.00 25.31
N LYS A 136 2.57 1.46 26.56
CA LYS A 136 1.29 1.81 27.22
C LYS A 136 0.69 3.12 26.70
N MET A 137 1.48 3.95 26.02
CA MET A 137 1.04 5.19 25.39
C MET A 137 0.57 4.95 23.94
N GLU A 138 0.72 3.73 23.41
CA GLU A 138 0.20 3.38 22.10
C GLU A 138 -1.33 3.29 22.17
N GLU A 139 -1.98 4.27 21.55
CA GLU A 139 -3.41 4.22 21.24
C GLU A 139 -3.76 3.06 20.28
N PRO A 140 -4.97 2.49 20.40
CA PRO A 140 -5.48 1.52 19.44
C PRO A 140 -5.62 2.15 18.06
N LEU A 141 -5.57 1.30 17.02
CA LEU A 141 -5.85 1.70 15.64
C LEU A 141 -7.26 2.27 15.53
N THR A 142 -7.39 3.35 14.77
CA THR A 142 -8.69 3.93 14.41
C THR A 142 -9.42 3.06 13.39
N ASP A 143 -10.74 3.25 13.23
CA ASP A 143 -11.54 2.48 12.27
C ASP A 143 -11.05 2.65 10.82
N ASP A 144 -10.65 3.88 10.45
CA ASP A 144 -10.09 4.19 9.13
C ASP A 144 -8.80 3.40 8.85
N GLU A 145 -7.96 3.26 9.87
CA GLU A 145 -6.68 2.56 9.83
C GLU A 145 -6.88 1.06 9.77
N LEU A 146 -7.86 0.54 10.53
CA LEU A 146 -8.27 -0.85 10.46
C LEU A 146 -8.81 -1.19 9.07
N GLN A 147 -9.62 -0.30 8.49
CA GLN A 147 -10.13 -0.46 7.13
C GLN A 147 -9.01 -0.41 6.09
N ALA A 148 -8.05 0.50 6.24
CA ALA A 148 -6.87 0.56 5.37
C ALA A 148 -6.01 -0.70 5.46
N LEU A 149 -5.84 -1.24 6.68
CA LEU A 149 -5.12 -2.49 6.91
C LEU A 149 -5.86 -3.68 6.29
N ALA A 150 -7.19 -3.75 6.45
CA ALA A 150 -8.01 -4.77 5.83
C ALA A 150 -7.95 -4.70 4.30
N ALA A 151 -8.11 -3.50 3.71
CA ALA A 151 -8.03 -3.30 2.27
C ALA A 151 -6.65 -3.71 1.71
N ARG A 152 -5.57 -3.37 2.41
CA ARG A 152 -4.22 -3.79 2.03
C ARG A 152 -4.04 -5.30 2.15
N SER A 153 -4.59 -5.92 3.19
CA SER A 153 -4.58 -7.38 3.34
C SER A 153 -5.30 -8.06 2.19
N THR A 154 -6.47 -7.56 1.82
CA THR A 154 -7.22 -8.03 0.65
C THR A 154 -6.41 -7.87 -0.63
N GLN A 155 -5.76 -6.72 -0.82
CA GLN A 155 -4.90 -6.49 -1.99
C GLN A 155 -3.75 -7.51 -2.04
N MET A 156 -3.04 -7.74 -0.93
CA MET A 156 -1.95 -8.73 -0.91
C MET A 156 -2.44 -10.15 -1.22
N ILE A 157 -3.63 -10.52 -0.74
CA ILE A 157 -4.26 -11.81 -1.09
C ILE A 157 -4.54 -11.86 -2.60
N ASN A 158 -5.11 -10.80 -3.16
CA ASN A 158 -5.43 -10.73 -4.59
C ASN A 158 -4.18 -10.71 -5.48
N ASP A 159 -3.08 -10.10 -5.03
CA ASP A 159 -1.80 -10.07 -5.75
C ASP A 159 -1.08 -11.43 -5.69
N SER A 160 -1.22 -12.15 -4.57
CA SER A 160 -0.55 -13.44 -4.35
C SER A 160 -1.33 -14.62 -4.93
N ASP A 161 -2.66 -14.55 -4.93
CA ASP A 161 -3.56 -15.59 -5.45
C ASP A 161 -4.39 -15.05 -6.62
N PRO A 162 -4.00 -15.37 -7.88
CA PRO A 162 -4.77 -15.04 -9.06
C PRO A 162 -6.20 -15.59 -9.08
N ASN A 163 -6.49 -16.61 -8.25
CA ASN A 163 -7.80 -17.23 -8.11
C ASN A 163 -8.50 -16.85 -6.79
N SER A 164 -8.12 -15.73 -6.17
CA SER A 164 -8.85 -15.18 -5.04
C SER A 164 -10.33 -14.95 -5.40
N ILE A 165 -11.22 -15.02 -4.41
CA ILE A 165 -12.67 -14.83 -4.62
C ILE A 165 -12.94 -13.50 -5.33
N ASP A 166 -12.23 -12.43 -4.95
CA ASP A 166 -12.36 -11.11 -5.55
C ASP A 166 -11.91 -11.10 -7.01
N ASN A 167 -10.75 -11.70 -7.31
CA ASN A 167 -10.27 -11.82 -8.68
C ASN A 167 -11.21 -12.65 -9.56
N LEU A 168 -11.76 -13.76 -9.04
CA LEU A 168 -12.75 -14.57 -9.72
C LEU A 168 -14.04 -13.79 -10.00
N ASN A 169 -14.51 -13.01 -9.02
CA ASN A 169 -15.69 -12.17 -9.18
C ASN A 169 -15.44 -11.03 -10.18
N ALA A 170 -14.27 -10.41 -10.16
CA ALA A 170 -13.88 -9.38 -11.12
C ALA A 170 -13.84 -9.93 -12.55
N ARG A 171 -13.26 -11.11 -12.74
CA ARG A 171 -13.24 -11.81 -14.04
C ARG A 171 -14.65 -12.15 -14.52
N ARG A 172 -15.49 -12.70 -13.65
CA ARG A 172 -16.89 -13.01 -13.99
C ARG A 172 -17.65 -11.77 -14.43
N LYS A 173 -17.50 -10.66 -13.69
CA LYS A 173 -18.14 -9.39 -14.04
C LYS A 173 -17.64 -8.84 -15.39
N ALA A 174 -16.33 -8.89 -15.63
CA ALA A 174 -15.75 -8.47 -16.90
C ALA A 174 -16.26 -9.32 -18.08
N ASP A 175 -16.36 -10.64 -17.90
CA ASP A 175 -16.92 -11.55 -18.90
C ASP A 175 -18.41 -11.27 -19.18
N GLU A 176 -19.20 -11.00 -18.14
CA GLU A 176 -20.62 -10.63 -18.26
C GLU A 176 -20.80 -9.31 -19.03
N GLU A 177 -20.00 -8.27 -18.70
CA GLU A 177 -20.00 -6.98 -19.39
C GLU A 177 -19.54 -7.14 -20.85
N TYR A 178 -18.53 -7.96 -21.12
CA TYR A 178 -18.06 -8.26 -22.47
C TYR A 178 -19.14 -8.95 -23.31
N LYS A 179 -19.81 -9.98 -22.78
CA LYS A 179 -20.91 -10.66 -23.49
C LYS A 179 -22.07 -9.73 -23.75
N GLU A 180 -22.38 -8.83 -22.82
CA GLU A 180 -23.44 -7.85 -22.99
C GLU A 180 -23.12 -6.83 -24.09
N THR A 181 -21.91 -6.27 -24.09
CA THR A 181 -21.46 -5.34 -25.14
C THR A 181 -21.43 -6.00 -26.51
N LEU A 182 -20.95 -7.25 -26.61
CA LEU A 182 -21.00 -8.04 -27.84
C LEU A 182 -22.43 -8.26 -28.32
N ALA A 183 -23.33 -8.65 -27.43
CA ALA A 183 -24.72 -8.91 -27.77
C ALA A 183 -25.44 -7.63 -28.27
N GLN A 184 -25.18 -6.50 -27.64
CA GLN A 184 -25.69 -5.20 -28.09
C GLN A 184 -25.11 -4.80 -29.44
N ALA A 185 -23.80 -4.98 -29.66
CA ALA A 185 -23.15 -4.68 -30.94
C ALA A 185 -23.69 -5.56 -32.08
N ALA A 186 -23.89 -6.85 -31.82
CA ALA A 186 -24.47 -7.79 -32.77
C ALA A 186 -25.93 -7.43 -33.12
N ALA A 187 -26.75 -7.08 -32.12
CA ALA A 187 -28.11 -6.61 -32.35
C ALA A 187 -28.13 -5.32 -33.20
N ARG A 188 -27.25 -4.36 -32.91
CA ARG A 188 -27.09 -3.13 -33.73
C ARG A 188 -26.70 -3.45 -35.17
N ARG A 189 -25.73 -4.34 -35.38
CA ARG A 189 -25.32 -4.82 -36.70
C ARG A 189 -26.50 -5.44 -37.45
N ASN A 190 -27.28 -6.29 -36.79
CA ASN A 190 -28.44 -6.95 -37.38
C ASN A 190 -29.54 -5.94 -37.78
N GLN A 191 -29.79 -4.93 -36.96
CA GLN A 191 -30.70 -3.83 -37.31
C GLN A 191 -30.23 -3.05 -38.55
N GLN A 192 -28.92 -2.79 -38.67
CA GLN A 192 -28.35 -2.15 -39.86
C GLN A 192 -28.55 -3.01 -41.12
N PHE A 193 -28.32 -4.33 -41.04
CA PHE A 193 -28.59 -5.25 -42.15
C PHE A 193 -30.07 -5.29 -42.55
N ARG A 194 -31.00 -5.25 -41.58
CA ARG A 194 -32.43 -5.17 -41.90
C ARG A 194 -32.80 -3.84 -42.57
N ALA A 195 -32.15 -2.74 -42.19
CA ALA A 195 -32.37 -1.45 -42.82
C ALA A 195 -31.98 -1.42 -44.32
N THR A 196 -31.05 -2.30 -44.75
CA THR A 196 -30.72 -2.47 -46.18
C THR A 196 -31.71 -3.37 -46.93
N GLY A 197 -32.77 -3.85 -46.28
CA GLY A 197 -33.78 -4.74 -46.86
C GLY A 197 -33.43 -6.23 -46.81
N ALA A 198 -32.35 -6.62 -46.14
CA ALA A 198 -32.00 -8.02 -45.94
C ALA A 198 -32.87 -8.66 -44.83
N VAL A 199 -33.22 -9.93 -45.01
CA VAL A 199 -33.94 -10.72 -44.00
C VAL A 199 -32.94 -11.61 -43.29
N LEU A 200 -32.91 -11.57 -41.95
CA LEU A 200 -32.02 -12.42 -41.17
C LEU A 200 -32.75 -13.70 -40.71
N PRO A 201 -32.02 -14.81 -40.53
CA PRO A 201 -32.57 -16.03 -39.92
C PRO A 201 -33.21 -15.71 -38.56
N GLY A 202 -34.42 -16.24 -38.32
CA GLY A 202 -35.16 -16.01 -37.07
C GLY A 202 -35.98 -14.70 -37.03
N ASP A 203 -35.93 -13.87 -38.07
CA ASP A 203 -36.84 -12.73 -38.21
C ASP A 203 -38.28 -13.21 -38.45
N SER A 204 -39.25 -12.61 -37.74
CA SER A 204 -40.66 -12.85 -38.00
C SER A 204 -41.12 -12.03 -39.21
N ARG A 205 -42.07 -12.56 -39.98
CA ARG A 205 -42.69 -11.79 -41.07
C ARG A 205 -43.90 -11.04 -40.52
N LEU A 206 -43.92 -9.73 -40.72
CA LEU A 206 -45.13 -8.93 -40.50
C LEU A 206 -46.20 -9.32 -41.53
N VAL A 207 -47.46 -9.02 -41.23
CA VAL A 207 -48.61 -9.20 -42.15
C VAL A 207 -48.39 -8.44 -43.48
N SER A 208 -47.54 -7.42 -43.48
CA SER A 208 -47.11 -6.65 -44.65
C SER A 208 -45.99 -7.30 -45.48
N GLY A 209 -45.53 -8.51 -45.11
CA GLY A 209 -44.44 -9.24 -45.77
C GLY A 209 -43.02 -8.75 -45.41
N LYS A 210 -42.89 -7.66 -44.65
CA LYS A 210 -41.59 -7.13 -44.17
C LYS A 210 -41.06 -7.92 -42.97
N ALA A 211 -39.75 -8.08 -42.89
CA ALA A 211 -39.10 -8.67 -41.71
C ALA A 211 -39.24 -7.76 -40.49
N ALA A 212 -39.63 -8.32 -39.35
CA ALA A 212 -39.65 -7.65 -38.06
C ALA A 212 -38.52 -8.17 -37.16
N ASN A 213 -37.96 -7.25 -36.37
CA ASN A 213 -36.95 -7.56 -35.38
C ASN A 213 -37.50 -8.58 -34.36
N PRO A 214 -36.69 -9.58 -33.95
CA PRO A 214 -37.06 -10.45 -32.84
C PRO A 214 -37.10 -9.65 -31.53
N VAL A 215 -38.13 -9.90 -30.71
CA VAL A 215 -38.26 -9.30 -29.38
C VAL A 215 -37.03 -9.65 -28.53
N ASN A 216 -36.41 -8.64 -27.91
CA ASN A 216 -35.24 -8.75 -27.06
C ASN A 216 -34.04 -9.48 -27.70
N GLU A 217 -33.71 -9.13 -28.94
CA GLU A 217 -32.61 -9.73 -29.72
C GLU A 217 -31.27 -9.77 -28.97
N ALA A 218 -30.86 -8.66 -28.33
CA ALA A 218 -29.62 -8.62 -27.55
C ALA A 218 -29.62 -9.62 -26.38
N ALA A 219 -30.75 -9.79 -25.68
CA ALA A 219 -30.86 -10.78 -24.60
C ALA A 219 -30.74 -12.23 -25.13
N LYS A 220 -31.31 -12.52 -26.31
CA LYS A 220 -31.17 -13.83 -26.97
C LYS A 220 -29.75 -14.11 -27.44
N ILE A 221 -29.04 -13.09 -27.91
CA ILE A 221 -27.63 -13.22 -28.30
C ILE A 221 -26.77 -13.45 -27.05
N LYS A 222 -27.03 -12.71 -25.96
CA LYS A 222 -26.34 -12.88 -24.67
C LYS A 222 -26.54 -14.30 -24.11
N SER A 223 -27.77 -14.82 -24.11
CA SER A 223 -28.03 -16.18 -23.61
C SER A 223 -27.34 -17.27 -24.44
N ARG A 224 -27.19 -17.07 -25.76
CA ARG A 224 -26.40 -17.96 -26.62
C ARG A 224 -24.91 -17.89 -26.28
N LEU A 225 -24.37 -16.70 -26.06
CA LEU A 225 -23.00 -16.50 -25.59
C LEU A 225 -22.75 -17.16 -24.22
N ASP A 226 -23.74 -17.12 -23.33
CA ASP A 226 -23.68 -17.80 -22.03
C ASP A 226 -23.70 -19.33 -22.17
N ALA A 227 -24.39 -19.87 -23.17
CA ALA A 227 -24.38 -21.28 -23.53
C ALA A 227 -23.13 -21.71 -24.34
N GLY A 228 -22.16 -20.80 -24.57
CA GLY A 228 -20.95 -21.08 -25.37
C GLY A 228 -21.21 -21.21 -26.88
N LEU A 229 -22.37 -20.73 -27.35
CA LEU A 229 -22.74 -20.77 -28.77
C LEU A 229 -22.26 -19.50 -29.50
N PRO A 230 -21.87 -19.62 -30.79
CA PRO A 230 -21.42 -18.48 -31.57
C PRO A 230 -22.52 -17.43 -31.78
N ILE A 231 -22.11 -16.16 -31.93
CA ILE A 231 -22.97 -15.01 -32.25
C ILE A 231 -23.64 -15.15 -33.62
N ILE A 232 -23.10 -16.02 -34.48
CA ILE A 232 -23.52 -16.17 -35.87
C ILE A 232 -24.64 -17.21 -35.96
N ASP A 233 -25.81 -16.77 -36.45
CA ASP A 233 -26.63 -17.62 -37.30
C ASP A 233 -25.93 -17.71 -38.66
N MET A 234 -25.52 -18.91 -39.06
CA MET A 234 -24.84 -19.14 -40.35
C MET A 234 -25.63 -18.46 -41.48
N PRO A 235 -24.97 -17.78 -42.43
CA PRO A 235 -25.64 -17.46 -43.69
C PRO A 235 -26.05 -18.79 -44.34
N PRO A 236 -27.28 -18.92 -44.87
CA PRO A 236 -27.63 -20.10 -45.65
C PRO A 236 -26.67 -20.19 -46.85
N ARG A 237 -26.11 -21.38 -47.06
CA ARG A 237 -25.51 -21.74 -48.35
C ARG A 237 -26.60 -21.85 -49.41
#